data_AF-A0A7U8K758-F1
#
_entry.id   AF-A0A7U8K758-F1
#
_cell.length_a   1.000
_cell.length_b   1.000
_cell.length_c   1.000
_cell.angle_alpha   90.00
_cell.angle_beta   90.00
_cell.angle_gamma   90.00
#
_symmetry.space_group_name_H-M   'P 1'
#
loop_
_entity.id
_entity.type
_entity.pdbx_description
1 polymer ?
#
loop_
_entity_poly.entity_id
_entity_poly.type
_entity_poly.pdbx_seq_one_letter_code
_entity_poly.pdbx_strand_id
1 'polypeptide(L)'
;MRWSDVGIYGVVFCLSLGYFAATSDSSRSKPASARPHASNVAENSTKAAPQNAAAAAAVADKEKEKAPAAKAVEPEQAAWDIADPDTLPDNAWGKIVRQGRDLITETYAHIGPEVADEAKRFAGNNLSCQNCHLEAGTKQYGLPLVGVYGDFPQYRSREGQIGTIEDRINGCMTRSLNGEPLPLDSAEMKAMVAYIKYVSAGTVVGEETKGRGSGKMPELKRAADPVHGEKLYAEICAACHGADGQGKRTGVVGDAKGYEFPPLWGPDSFNDGAGMNRLISAANFIHANMPNGVSLEEPQLEPEDAWDIAAFFQSKPRPAKANLQNDFPNRLEKPVDASYGPYADSFPAQVHKVGPFEEIRAEIKKLKTATN
;
A
#
# COMPACT_ATOMS: atom_id res chain seq x y z
N MET A 1 45.52 35.53 -13.95
CA MET A 1 45.85 35.22 -15.36
C MET A 1 44.55 34.84 -16.05
N ARG A 2 44.16 35.61 -17.08
CA ARG A 2 42.97 35.46 -17.95
C ARG A 2 43.37 34.71 -19.21
N TRP A 3 42.54 33.78 -19.71
CA TRP A 3 42.30 33.40 -21.14
C TRP A 3 40.96 32.62 -21.09
N SER A 4 39.79 33.02 -21.61
CA SER A 4 39.33 33.55 -22.91
C SER A 4 39.21 32.50 -24.02
N ASP A 5 38.04 32.55 -24.68
CA ASP A 5 37.63 32.08 -26.03
C ASP A 5 36.98 30.68 -26.12
N VAL A 6 35.65 30.55 -26.33
CA VAL A 6 34.76 30.92 -27.48
C VAL A 6 34.93 30.00 -28.68
N GLY A 7 33.86 29.29 -29.03
CA GLY A 7 33.74 28.46 -30.24
C GLY A 7 32.30 28.06 -30.52
N ILE A 8 31.59 28.96 -31.20
CA ILE A 8 30.24 28.79 -31.76
C ILE A 8 30.33 27.97 -33.05
N TYR A 9 29.49 26.95 -33.23
CA TYR A 9 29.04 26.49 -34.55
C TYR A 9 27.59 26.01 -34.46
N GLY A 10 26.68 26.75 -35.07
CA GLY A 10 25.35 26.29 -35.45
C GLY A 10 25.34 25.90 -36.92
N VAL A 11 24.61 24.83 -37.25
CA VAL A 11 24.07 24.58 -38.60
C VAL A 11 22.66 24.03 -38.45
N VAL A 12 21.72 24.79 -39.00
CA VAL A 12 20.31 24.48 -39.27
C VAL A 12 20.24 23.75 -40.61
N PHE A 13 19.41 22.72 -40.79
CA PHE A 13 18.66 22.51 -42.06
C PHE A 13 17.49 21.50 -41.93
N CYS A 14 16.31 22.00 -42.31
CA CYS A 14 15.10 21.41 -42.94
C CYS A 14 14.46 20.08 -42.51
N LEU A 15 13.25 20.24 -41.94
CA LEU A 15 11.93 19.87 -42.52
C LEU A 15 11.86 18.79 -43.62
N SER A 16 11.07 17.74 -43.36
CA SER A 16 10.12 17.20 -44.33
C SER A 16 8.92 16.54 -43.62
N LEU A 17 7.73 17.10 -43.88
CA LEU A 17 6.43 16.51 -43.59
C LEU A 17 6.22 15.20 -44.36
N GLY A 18 5.55 14.24 -43.73
CA GLY A 18 4.95 13.08 -44.38
C GLY A 18 3.57 12.81 -43.78
N TYR A 19 2.55 13.41 -44.38
CA TYR A 19 1.13 13.20 -44.10
C TYR A 19 0.68 11.96 -44.88
N PHE A 20 0.05 10.98 -44.24
CA PHE A 20 -0.82 10.02 -44.92
C PHE A 20 -2.09 9.82 -44.08
N ALA A 21 -3.19 10.33 -44.62
CA ALA A 21 -4.55 10.05 -44.18
C ALA A 21 -5.22 9.16 -45.24
N ALA A 22 -5.93 8.13 -44.78
CA ALA A 22 -6.98 7.42 -45.52
C ALA A 22 -8.03 7.03 -44.45
N THR A 23 -9.16 7.72 -44.32
CA THR A 23 -10.46 7.48 -45.01
C THR A 23 -10.84 6.00 -44.98
N SER A 24 -11.65 5.58 -44.02
CA SER A 24 -13.13 5.55 -44.05
C SER A 24 -13.63 4.15 -44.41
N ASP A 25 -14.32 3.48 -43.49
CA ASP A 25 -15.65 2.97 -43.84
C ASP A 25 -16.55 2.84 -42.62
N SER A 26 -17.79 3.21 -42.82
CA SER A 26 -18.88 3.16 -41.87
C SER A 26 -19.69 1.90 -42.10
N SER A 27 -20.12 1.22 -41.05
CA SER A 27 -21.43 0.55 -41.11
C SER A 27 -22.03 0.44 -39.71
N ARG A 28 -22.99 1.33 -39.47
CA ARG A 28 -24.06 1.20 -38.48
C ARG A 28 -24.85 -0.09 -38.73
N SER A 29 -25.16 -0.84 -37.67
CA SER A 29 -26.42 -1.60 -37.61
C SER A 29 -26.85 -1.88 -36.16
N LYS A 30 -27.81 -1.09 -35.69
CA LYS A 30 -28.88 -1.41 -34.72
C LYS A 30 -30.09 -0.57 -35.18
N PRO A 31 -31.36 -0.86 -34.82
CA PRO A 31 -31.83 -1.76 -33.76
C PRO A 31 -32.98 -2.70 -34.21
N ALA A 32 -33.38 -3.63 -33.34
CA ALA A 32 -34.72 -4.22 -33.39
C ALA A 32 -35.29 -4.31 -31.98
N SER A 33 -36.36 -3.55 -31.74
CA SER A 33 -37.25 -3.68 -30.60
C SER A 33 -38.60 -4.19 -31.10
N ALA A 34 -39.19 -5.17 -30.42
CA ALA A 34 -40.64 -5.31 -30.31
C ALA A 34 -40.98 -6.26 -29.13
N ARG A 35 -41.65 -5.69 -28.12
CA ARG A 35 -42.56 -6.37 -27.17
C ARG A 35 -43.90 -6.67 -27.91
N PRO A 36 -45.02 -7.09 -27.26
CA PRO A 36 -45.25 -7.74 -25.96
C PRO A 36 -46.15 -8.99 -26.09
N HIS A 37 -46.34 -9.75 -25.00
CA HIS A 37 -47.62 -10.42 -24.75
C HIS A 37 -48.05 -10.20 -23.30
N ALA A 38 -49.33 -9.85 -23.14
CA ALA A 38 -49.99 -9.50 -21.89
C ALA A 38 -51.01 -10.57 -21.50
N SER A 39 -51.27 -10.61 -20.18
CA SER A 39 -52.51 -10.88 -19.44
C SER A 39 -53.27 -12.21 -19.57
N ASN A 40 -53.48 -12.86 -18.42
CA ASN A 40 -54.78 -12.99 -17.70
C ASN A 40 -54.56 -13.85 -16.43
N VAL A 41 -54.68 -13.32 -15.20
CA VAL A 41 -55.90 -13.12 -14.37
C VAL A 41 -56.70 -14.40 -14.12
N ALA A 42 -56.72 -14.83 -12.85
CA ALA A 42 -57.90 -15.35 -12.16
C ALA A 42 -57.69 -15.26 -10.64
N GLU A 43 -58.55 -14.47 -10.00
CA GLU A 43 -58.77 -14.38 -8.55
C GLU A 43 -59.45 -15.65 -8.03
N ASN A 44 -59.22 -16.03 -6.77
CA ASN A 44 -60.33 -16.17 -5.83
C ASN A 44 -59.91 -16.08 -4.37
N SER A 45 -60.64 -15.26 -3.64
CA SER A 45 -60.65 -15.00 -2.21
C SER A 45 -61.25 -16.15 -1.39
N THR A 46 -60.90 -16.27 -0.09
CA THR A 46 -61.78 -15.92 1.06
C THR A 46 -61.27 -16.44 2.41
N LYS A 47 -61.29 -15.54 3.43
CA LYS A 47 -61.78 -15.66 4.83
C LYS A 47 -61.44 -16.91 5.68
N ALA A 48 -61.26 -16.87 6.99
CA ALA A 48 -61.39 -15.86 8.05
C ALA A 48 -60.79 -16.41 9.37
N ALA A 49 -60.48 -15.51 10.31
CA ALA A 49 -60.32 -15.79 11.74
C ALA A 49 -61.69 -15.95 12.43
N PRO A 50 -61.76 -16.52 13.66
CA PRO A 50 -61.79 -15.71 14.90
C PRO A 50 -60.97 -16.37 16.06
N GLN A 51 -60.31 -15.68 16.98
CA GLN A 51 -60.72 -14.84 18.13
C GLN A 51 -61.40 -15.55 19.33
N ASN A 52 -60.99 -15.07 20.52
CA ASN A 52 -61.48 -15.19 21.91
C ASN A 52 -60.83 -16.27 22.81
N ALA A 53 -60.57 -16.04 24.11
CA ALA A 53 -60.58 -14.87 24.99
C ALA A 53 -60.11 -15.32 26.41
N ALA A 54 -59.66 -14.36 27.24
CA ALA A 54 -59.74 -14.31 28.72
C ALA A 54 -58.86 -15.29 29.55
N ALA A 55 -58.33 -15.00 30.75
CA ALA A 55 -58.28 -13.81 31.62
C ALA A 55 -57.25 -14.05 32.76
N ALA A 56 -56.73 -12.93 33.31
CA ALA A 56 -56.22 -12.63 34.66
C ALA A 56 -55.74 -13.73 35.64
N ALA A 57 -54.54 -13.52 36.22
CA ALA A 57 -54.31 -13.18 37.65
C ALA A 57 -52.80 -13.19 38.03
N ALA A 58 -52.43 -12.34 39.00
CA ALA A 58 -51.12 -12.14 39.63
C ALA A 58 -50.53 -13.46 40.24
N VAL A 59 -49.23 -13.62 40.56
CA VAL A 59 -48.47 -13.00 41.66
C VAL A 59 -46.96 -13.33 41.52
N ALA A 60 -46.12 -12.34 41.86
CA ALA A 60 -44.73 -12.25 42.34
C ALA A 60 -43.67 -13.39 42.21
N ASP A 61 -42.43 -12.89 42.06
CA ASP A 61 -41.11 -13.39 42.46
C ASP A 61 -40.45 -14.54 41.69
N LYS A 62 -39.40 -14.17 40.93
CA LYS A 62 -38.00 -14.43 41.32
C LYS A 62 -37.02 -13.72 40.39
N GLU A 63 -36.18 -12.87 40.97
CA GLU A 63 -34.95 -12.36 40.38
C GLU A 63 -34.11 -13.52 39.81
N LYS A 64 -33.80 -13.45 38.52
CA LYS A 64 -32.68 -14.16 37.92
C LYS A 64 -31.67 -13.13 37.47
N GLU A 65 -30.67 -12.95 38.31
CA GLU A 65 -29.42 -12.28 38.04
C GLU A 65 -28.84 -12.79 36.70
N LYS A 66 -28.77 -11.89 35.73
CA LYS A 66 -28.31 -12.19 34.37
C LYS A 66 -26.77 -12.14 34.40
N ALA A 67 -26.15 -13.31 34.52
CA ALA A 67 -24.71 -13.46 34.32
C ALA A 67 -24.31 -12.81 32.98
N PRO A 68 -23.20 -12.03 32.93
CA PRO A 68 -22.81 -11.34 31.72
C PRO A 68 -22.48 -12.39 30.65
N ALA A 69 -23.12 -12.23 29.48
CA ALA A 69 -22.84 -13.05 28.32
C ALA A 69 -21.34 -12.97 28.01
N ALA A 70 -20.66 -14.10 28.14
CA ALA A 70 -19.32 -14.26 27.59
C ALA A 70 -19.39 -13.86 26.11
N LYS A 71 -18.63 -12.82 25.74
CA LYS A 71 -18.45 -12.46 24.34
C LYS A 71 -17.93 -13.73 23.65
N ALA A 72 -18.70 -14.22 22.69
CA ALA A 72 -18.22 -15.23 21.77
C ALA A 72 -16.93 -14.67 21.15
N VAL A 73 -15.80 -15.30 21.46
CA VAL A 73 -14.55 -15.04 20.78
C VAL A 73 -14.79 -15.51 19.35
N GLU A 74 -14.82 -14.57 18.43
CA GLU A 74 -14.88 -14.86 17.00
C GLU A 74 -13.68 -15.76 16.67
N PRO A 75 -13.87 -16.89 15.97
CA PRO A 75 -12.80 -17.86 15.79
C PRO A 75 -11.62 -17.21 15.09
N GLU A 76 -10.44 -17.44 15.68
CA GLU A 76 -9.13 -17.17 15.10
C GLU A 76 -9.13 -17.61 13.63
N GLN A 77 -8.91 -16.66 12.73
CA GLN A 77 -8.99 -16.96 11.32
C GLN A 77 -7.70 -17.61 10.86
N ALA A 78 -7.86 -18.76 10.21
CA ALA A 78 -6.75 -19.46 9.61
C ALA A 78 -5.99 -18.53 8.64
N ALA A 79 -4.66 -18.62 8.70
CA ALA A 79 -3.77 -18.02 7.72
C ALA A 79 -4.22 -18.37 6.30
N TRP A 80 -3.91 -17.50 5.33
CA TRP A 80 -4.19 -17.81 3.94
C TRP A 80 -3.43 -19.08 3.52
N ASP A 81 -4.16 -20.02 2.92
CA ASP A 81 -3.57 -21.24 2.36
C ASP A 81 -3.00 -20.94 0.97
N ILE A 82 -1.72 -20.54 0.95
CA ILE A 82 -0.99 -20.21 -0.28
C ILE A 82 0.05 -21.30 -0.49
N ALA A 83 -0.14 -22.08 -1.55
CA ALA A 83 0.82 -23.13 -1.89
C ALA A 83 2.22 -22.54 -2.16
N ASP A 84 3.26 -23.24 -1.72
CA ASP A 84 4.65 -22.84 -1.97
C ASP A 84 4.92 -22.81 -3.49
N PRO A 85 5.39 -21.68 -4.07
CA PRO A 85 5.78 -21.58 -5.48
C PRO A 85 6.74 -22.67 -5.97
N ASP A 86 7.54 -23.29 -5.10
CA ASP A 86 8.46 -24.37 -5.48
C ASP A 86 7.74 -25.70 -5.75
N THR A 87 6.47 -25.83 -5.32
CA THR A 87 5.62 -26.98 -5.64
C THR A 87 5.01 -26.92 -7.05
N LEU A 88 5.09 -25.76 -7.72
CA LEU A 88 4.58 -25.60 -9.08
C LEU A 88 5.42 -26.42 -10.09
N PRO A 89 4.80 -26.99 -11.13
CA PRO A 89 5.50 -27.76 -12.16
C PRO A 89 6.60 -26.95 -12.85
N ASP A 90 7.61 -27.62 -13.39
CA ASP A 90 8.72 -26.97 -14.13
C ASP A 90 8.35 -26.56 -15.57
N ASN A 91 7.27 -25.79 -15.71
CA ASN A 91 6.81 -25.21 -16.96
C ASN A 91 6.96 -23.69 -16.96
N ALA A 92 6.57 -23.03 -18.07
CA ALA A 92 6.70 -21.58 -18.20
C ALA A 92 6.01 -20.80 -17.07
N TRP A 93 4.85 -21.28 -16.59
CA TRP A 93 4.13 -20.65 -15.48
C TRP A 93 4.85 -20.81 -14.14
N GLY A 94 5.28 -22.03 -13.79
CA GLY A 94 6.03 -22.25 -12.55
C GLY A 94 7.34 -21.45 -12.51
N LYS A 95 8.05 -21.37 -13.64
CA LYS A 95 9.29 -20.61 -13.76
C LYS A 95 9.08 -19.11 -13.54
N ILE A 96 8.09 -18.50 -14.19
CA ILE A 96 7.86 -17.05 -14.06
C ILE A 96 7.35 -16.67 -12.67
N VAL A 97 6.55 -17.53 -12.02
CA VAL A 97 6.10 -17.31 -10.64
C VAL A 97 7.28 -17.37 -9.66
N ARG A 98 8.16 -18.36 -9.78
CA ARG A 98 9.38 -18.45 -8.96
C ARG A 98 10.30 -17.24 -9.17
N GLN A 99 10.55 -16.86 -10.42
CA GLN A 99 11.31 -15.64 -10.74
C GLN A 99 10.68 -14.39 -10.13
N GLY A 100 9.35 -14.28 -10.14
CA GLY A 100 8.63 -13.18 -9.51
C GLY A 100 8.78 -13.15 -8.00
N ARG A 101 8.70 -14.32 -7.34
CA ARG A 101 9.00 -14.45 -5.91
C ARG A 101 10.41 -13.98 -5.61
N ASP A 102 11.40 -14.48 -6.35
CA ASP A 102 12.81 -14.15 -6.13
C ASP A 102 13.05 -12.63 -6.30
N LEU A 103 12.40 -11.99 -7.27
CA LEU A 103 12.39 -10.53 -7.42
C LEU A 103 11.75 -9.78 -6.23
N ILE A 104 10.75 -10.35 -5.56
CA ILE A 104 10.14 -9.77 -4.36
C ILE A 104 11.03 -9.96 -3.12
N THR A 105 11.62 -11.14 -2.95
CA THR A 105 12.39 -11.50 -1.77
C THR A 105 13.82 -10.97 -1.82
N GLU A 106 14.41 -10.94 -3.02
CA GLU A 106 15.81 -10.64 -3.29
C GLU A 106 15.97 -9.56 -4.37
N THR A 107 15.12 -8.54 -4.35
CA THR A 107 15.14 -7.45 -5.35
C THR A 107 16.55 -6.86 -5.57
N TYR A 108 17.31 -6.72 -4.48
CA TYR A 108 18.69 -6.26 -4.48
C TYR A 108 19.64 -7.12 -5.35
N ALA A 109 19.39 -8.43 -5.47
CA ALA A 109 20.23 -9.38 -6.20
C ALA A 109 19.89 -9.44 -7.70
N HIS A 110 18.68 -9.01 -8.08
CA HIS A 110 18.19 -9.08 -9.45
C HIS A 110 18.21 -7.74 -10.18
N ILE A 111 17.81 -6.68 -9.48
CA ILE A 111 17.68 -5.33 -10.04
C ILE A 111 18.23 -4.23 -9.12
N GLY A 112 18.98 -4.60 -8.08
CA GLY A 112 19.64 -3.67 -7.15
C GLY A 112 20.79 -2.89 -7.78
N PRO A 113 21.27 -1.82 -7.12
CA PRO A 113 22.36 -0.99 -7.63
C PRO A 113 23.71 -1.73 -7.71
N GLU A 114 23.85 -2.85 -6.99
CA GLU A 114 25.09 -3.62 -6.88
C GLU A 114 25.14 -4.84 -7.80
N VAL A 115 24.09 -5.11 -8.58
CA VAL A 115 24.11 -6.25 -9.52
C VAL A 115 25.15 -6.03 -10.62
N ALA A 116 25.73 -7.12 -11.11
CA ALA A 116 26.84 -7.07 -12.08
C ALA A 116 26.42 -6.48 -13.44
N ASP A 117 25.19 -6.76 -13.88
CA ASP A 117 24.65 -6.23 -15.13
C ASP A 117 24.05 -4.84 -14.90
N GLU A 118 24.76 -3.80 -15.35
CA GLU A 118 24.32 -2.42 -15.17
C GLU A 118 22.98 -2.12 -15.83
N ALA A 119 22.63 -2.83 -16.90
CA ALA A 119 21.35 -2.66 -17.58
C ALA A 119 20.15 -3.14 -16.75
N LYS A 120 20.40 -3.88 -15.65
CA LYS A 120 19.38 -4.35 -14.71
C LYS A 120 19.28 -3.51 -13.44
N ARG A 121 20.14 -2.50 -13.25
CA ARG A 121 20.15 -1.66 -12.05
C ARG A 121 18.98 -0.66 -12.06
N PHE A 122 17.78 -1.14 -11.75
CA PHE A 122 16.57 -0.32 -11.68
C PHE A 122 16.29 0.21 -10.28
N ALA A 123 16.57 -0.56 -9.23
CA ALA A 123 16.47 -0.09 -7.85
C ALA A 123 17.68 0.79 -7.51
N GLY A 124 17.43 1.89 -6.78
CA GLY A 124 18.45 2.85 -6.36
C GLY A 124 18.94 2.66 -4.93
N ASN A 125 18.46 1.62 -4.23
CA ASN A 125 18.94 1.17 -2.93
C ASN A 125 18.99 -0.37 -2.87
N ASN A 126 19.56 -0.92 -1.81
CA ASN A 126 19.73 -2.37 -1.63
C ASN A 126 18.62 -3.03 -0.79
N LEU A 127 17.43 -2.42 -0.73
CA LEU A 127 16.24 -3.04 -0.13
C LEU A 127 15.64 -4.10 -1.07
N SER A 128 14.85 -5.01 -0.52
CA SER A 128 13.89 -5.83 -1.26
C SER A 128 12.45 -5.48 -0.91
N CYS A 129 11.52 -5.83 -1.79
CA CYS A 129 10.09 -5.66 -1.53
C CYS A 129 9.69 -6.33 -0.21
N GLN A 130 10.28 -7.49 0.09
CA GLN A 130 10.04 -8.24 1.34
C GLN A 130 10.43 -7.49 2.61
N ASN A 131 11.33 -6.51 2.56
CA ASN A 131 11.66 -5.71 3.75
C ASN A 131 10.45 -4.93 4.29
N CYS A 132 9.39 -4.75 3.51
CA CYS A 132 8.11 -4.21 3.97
C CYS A 132 6.93 -5.17 3.72
N HIS A 133 6.97 -5.94 2.64
CA HIS A 133 5.96 -6.94 2.28
C HIS A 133 6.35 -8.29 2.87
N LEU A 134 6.08 -8.49 4.16
CA LEU A 134 6.65 -9.59 4.95
C LEU A 134 6.23 -10.96 4.44
N GLU A 135 7.10 -11.95 4.61
CA GLU A 135 6.94 -13.33 4.12
C GLU A 135 6.65 -13.36 2.61
N ALA A 136 7.49 -12.69 1.82
CA ALA A 136 7.28 -12.51 0.38
C ALA A 136 5.91 -11.89 0.02
N GLY A 137 5.26 -11.20 0.96
CA GLY A 137 3.94 -10.59 0.80
C GLY A 137 2.78 -11.50 1.21
N THR A 138 3.00 -12.59 1.94
CA THR A 138 1.92 -13.49 2.40
C THR A 138 1.54 -13.29 3.86
N LYS A 139 2.28 -12.49 4.64
CA LYS A 139 1.93 -12.21 6.04
C LYS A 139 0.71 -11.29 6.14
N GLN A 140 -0.34 -11.73 6.82
CA GLN A 140 -1.47 -10.86 7.16
C GLN A 140 -1.00 -9.67 8.01
N TYR A 141 -1.49 -8.48 7.67
CA TYR A 141 -1.09 -7.19 8.24
C TYR A 141 0.41 -6.85 8.09
N GLY A 142 1.20 -7.66 7.38
CA GLY A 142 2.58 -7.41 6.99
C GLY A 142 2.71 -6.73 5.63
N LEU A 143 1.78 -5.83 5.29
CA LEU A 143 1.60 -5.27 3.94
C LEU A 143 1.52 -6.37 2.86
N PRO A 144 0.57 -7.29 2.92
CA PRO A 144 0.53 -8.42 2.00
C PRO A 144 0.24 -8.02 0.55
N LEU A 145 0.72 -8.86 -0.37
CA LEU A 145 0.46 -8.82 -1.81
C LEU A 145 -0.74 -9.69 -2.22
N VAL A 146 -1.23 -10.52 -1.30
CA VAL A 146 -2.42 -11.36 -1.47
C VAL A 146 -3.65 -10.50 -1.74
N GLY A 147 -4.37 -10.84 -2.80
CA GLY A 147 -5.57 -10.13 -3.27
C GLY A 147 -5.28 -8.90 -4.12
N VAL A 148 -4.05 -8.38 -4.10
CA VAL A 148 -3.69 -7.14 -4.79
C VAL A 148 -3.95 -7.21 -6.28
N TYR A 149 -3.80 -8.38 -6.90
CA TYR A 149 -4.10 -8.55 -8.34
C TYR A 149 -5.55 -8.21 -8.68
N GLY A 150 -6.50 -8.54 -7.80
CA GLY A 150 -7.94 -8.32 -8.00
C GLY A 150 -8.41 -6.89 -7.78
N ASP A 151 -7.54 -6.02 -7.24
CA ASP A 151 -7.87 -4.61 -7.01
C ASP A 151 -7.57 -3.71 -8.19
N PHE A 152 -6.82 -4.19 -9.19
CA PHE A 152 -6.39 -3.37 -10.32
C PHE A 152 -7.19 -3.72 -11.59
N PRO A 153 -7.51 -2.71 -12.43
CA PRO A 153 -7.15 -1.30 -12.29
C PRO A 153 -7.94 -0.55 -11.20
N GLN A 154 -7.30 0.43 -10.54
CA GLN A 154 -7.94 1.27 -9.51
C GLN A 154 -7.59 2.75 -9.62
N TYR A 155 -8.45 3.60 -9.08
CA TYR A 155 -8.15 5.01 -8.88
C TYR A 155 -7.09 5.19 -7.80
N ARG A 156 -6.06 5.99 -8.11
CA ARG A 156 -4.95 6.27 -7.19
C ARG A 156 -4.87 7.78 -6.97
N SER A 157 -5.22 8.23 -5.77
CA SER A 157 -5.27 9.65 -5.43
C SER A 157 -3.93 10.37 -5.59
N ARG A 158 -2.80 9.67 -5.43
CA ARG A 158 -1.46 10.23 -5.62
C ARG A 158 -1.23 10.67 -7.07
N GLU A 159 -1.68 9.90 -8.04
CA GLU A 159 -1.56 10.24 -9.47
C GLU A 159 -2.82 10.95 -10.00
N GLY A 160 -3.95 10.87 -9.28
CA GLY A 160 -5.22 11.46 -9.70
C GLY A 160 -5.87 10.75 -10.89
N GLN A 161 -5.56 9.48 -11.11
CA GLN A 161 -6.01 8.72 -12.28
C GLN A 161 -6.18 7.22 -11.96
N ILE A 162 -6.82 6.50 -12.89
CA ILE A 162 -6.85 5.03 -12.88
C ILE A 162 -5.47 4.52 -13.28
N GLY A 163 -4.88 3.64 -12.47
CA GLY A 163 -3.61 2.97 -12.77
C GLY A 163 -3.74 1.45 -12.79
N THR A 164 -2.76 0.79 -13.41
CA THR A 164 -2.64 -0.68 -13.44
C THR A 164 -1.80 -1.20 -12.27
N ILE A 165 -1.68 -2.53 -12.15
CA ILE A 165 -0.79 -3.15 -11.16
C ILE A 165 0.68 -2.86 -11.45
N GLU A 166 1.06 -2.78 -12.72
CA GLU A 166 2.40 -2.37 -13.17
C GLU A 166 2.71 -0.94 -12.73
N ASP A 167 1.76 -0.01 -12.88
CA ASP A 167 1.89 1.37 -12.36
C ASP A 167 2.09 1.38 -10.84
N ARG A 168 1.44 0.46 -10.13
CA ARG A 168 1.59 0.34 -8.67
C ARG A 168 2.97 -0.18 -8.29
N ILE A 169 3.51 -1.15 -9.02
CA ILE A 169 4.88 -1.67 -8.86
C ILE A 169 5.89 -0.54 -9.12
N ASN A 170 5.74 0.19 -10.22
CA ASN A 170 6.62 1.34 -10.53
C ASN A 170 6.49 2.48 -9.50
N GLY A 171 5.32 2.64 -8.89
CA GLY A 171 5.15 3.51 -7.73
C GLY A 171 6.02 3.09 -6.52
N CYS A 172 6.20 1.78 -6.29
CA CYS A 172 7.16 1.27 -5.29
C CYS A 172 8.61 1.45 -5.74
N MET A 173 8.95 1.09 -6.98
CA MET A 173 10.31 1.21 -7.53
C MET A 173 10.87 2.62 -7.33
N THR A 174 10.08 3.63 -7.70
CA THR A 174 10.52 5.04 -7.65
C THR A 174 10.49 5.68 -6.26
N ARG A 175 10.02 4.95 -5.24
CA ARG A 175 9.84 5.49 -3.88
C ARG A 175 10.50 4.63 -2.82
N SER A 176 9.97 3.43 -2.61
CA SER A 176 10.49 2.46 -1.66
C SER A 176 11.89 2.01 -2.04
N LEU A 177 12.15 1.78 -3.33
CA LEU A 177 13.46 1.35 -3.82
C LEU A 177 14.31 2.50 -4.34
N ASN A 178 13.85 3.75 -4.20
CA ASN A 178 14.53 4.96 -4.63
C ASN A 178 15.15 4.89 -6.04
N GLY A 179 14.51 4.15 -6.94
CA GLY A 179 15.04 3.82 -8.25
C GLY A 179 14.23 4.40 -9.41
N GLU A 180 14.36 3.76 -10.55
CA GLU A 180 13.68 4.09 -11.79
C GLU A 180 12.53 3.11 -12.07
N PRO A 181 11.50 3.52 -12.84
CA PRO A 181 10.44 2.62 -13.24
C PRO A 181 10.99 1.51 -14.15
N LEU A 182 10.50 0.29 -13.96
CA LEU A 182 10.70 -0.81 -14.88
C LEU A 182 9.89 -0.57 -16.16
N PRO A 183 10.40 -0.94 -17.35
CA PRO A 183 9.59 -1.02 -18.56
C PRO A 183 8.38 -1.94 -18.32
N LEU A 184 7.19 -1.51 -18.71
CA LEU A 184 5.94 -2.25 -18.45
C LEU A 184 5.93 -3.65 -19.07
N ASP A 185 6.66 -3.84 -20.17
CA ASP A 185 6.79 -5.09 -20.90
C ASP A 185 8.08 -5.88 -20.57
N SER A 186 8.88 -5.42 -19.60
CA SER A 186 10.10 -6.10 -19.14
C SER A 186 9.82 -7.49 -18.57
N ALA A 187 10.84 -8.34 -18.57
CA ALA A 187 10.74 -9.68 -17.99
C ALA A 187 10.50 -9.61 -16.47
N GLU A 188 11.16 -8.65 -15.81
CA GLU A 188 11.07 -8.40 -14.37
C GLU A 188 9.66 -7.96 -13.97
N MET A 189 9.06 -7.02 -14.71
CA MET A 189 7.67 -6.60 -14.46
C MET A 189 6.69 -7.76 -14.63
N LYS A 190 6.81 -8.53 -15.73
CA LYS A 190 5.96 -9.71 -15.99
C LYS A 190 6.09 -10.76 -14.88
N ALA A 191 7.30 -11.00 -14.39
CA ALA A 191 7.57 -11.93 -13.30
C ALA A 191 6.92 -11.47 -11.99
N MET A 192 7.12 -10.21 -11.58
CA MET A 192 6.49 -9.65 -10.38
C MET A 192 4.96 -9.73 -10.45
N VAL A 193 4.35 -9.37 -11.59
CA VAL A 193 2.89 -9.46 -11.78
C VAL A 193 2.41 -10.92 -11.74
N ALA A 194 3.16 -11.86 -12.34
CA ALA A 194 2.81 -13.27 -12.30
C ALA A 194 2.83 -13.82 -10.86
N TYR A 195 3.81 -13.43 -10.05
CA TYR A 195 3.85 -13.80 -8.63
C TYR A 195 2.71 -13.18 -7.83
N ILE A 196 2.42 -11.88 -8.00
CA ILE A 196 1.29 -11.23 -7.32
C ILE A 196 -0.04 -11.89 -7.71
N LYS A 197 -0.21 -12.24 -8.99
CA LYS A 197 -1.36 -13.03 -9.46
C LYS A 197 -1.44 -14.39 -8.78
N TYR A 198 -0.32 -15.07 -8.63
CA TYR A 198 -0.25 -16.38 -7.99
C TYR A 198 -0.66 -16.32 -6.51
N VAL A 199 -0.08 -15.41 -5.72
CA VAL A 199 -0.44 -15.28 -4.29
C VAL A 199 -1.85 -14.71 -4.08
N SER A 200 -2.44 -14.09 -5.11
CA SER A 200 -3.84 -13.65 -5.09
C SER A 200 -4.83 -14.73 -5.53
N ALA A 201 -4.38 -15.93 -5.86
CA ALA A 201 -5.27 -17.02 -6.25
C ALA A 201 -6.28 -17.32 -5.13
N GLY A 202 -7.56 -17.47 -5.50
CA GLY A 202 -8.65 -17.72 -4.55
C GLY A 202 -9.28 -16.47 -3.93
N THR A 203 -8.71 -15.28 -4.14
CA THR A 203 -9.35 -14.01 -3.76
C THR A 203 -10.43 -13.60 -4.77
N VAL A 204 -11.47 -12.92 -4.29
CA VAL A 204 -12.56 -12.42 -5.15
C VAL A 204 -12.19 -11.03 -5.66
N VAL A 205 -12.27 -10.84 -6.97
CA VAL A 205 -12.01 -9.55 -7.63
C VAL A 205 -12.98 -8.49 -7.11
N GLY A 206 -12.44 -7.37 -6.64
CA GLY A 206 -13.21 -6.24 -6.10
C GLY A 206 -13.68 -6.38 -4.65
N GLU A 207 -13.42 -7.50 -3.98
CA GLU A 207 -13.71 -7.65 -2.55
C GLU A 207 -12.50 -7.26 -1.67
N GLU A 208 -12.78 -6.70 -0.50
CA GLU A 208 -11.73 -6.43 0.48
C GLU A 208 -11.10 -7.73 0.97
N THR A 209 -9.80 -7.87 0.74
CA THR A 209 -9.04 -9.00 1.27
C THR A 209 -8.80 -8.78 2.77
N LYS A 210 -9.43 -9.59 3.63
CA LYS A 210 -9.19 -9.54 5.08
C LYS A 210 -7.73 -9.90 5.40
N GLY A 211 -7.10 -9.19 6.34
CA GLY A 211 -5.67 -9.30 6.61
C GLY A 211 -4.81 -8.31 5.80
N ARG A 212 -5.41 -7.43 4.99
CA ARG A 212 -4.70 -6.44 4.19
C ARG A 212 -4.12 -5.29 5.02
N GLY A 213 -3.07 -4.65 4.49
CA GLY A 213 -2.47 -3.45 5.07
C GLY A 213 -1.62 -3.78 6.29
N SER A 214 -1.73 -2.97 7.34
CA SER A 214 -1.01 -3.17 8.62
C SER A 214 -1.92 -3.05 9.84
N GLY A 215 -3.20 -3.34 9.66
CA GLY A 215 -4.19 -3.06 10.68
C GLY A 215 -4.39 -1.56 10.93
N LYS A 216 -5.15 -1.24 11.97
CA LYS A 216 -5.40 0.13 12.39
C LYS A 216 -5.51 0.21 13.91
N MET A 217 -4.57 0.91 14.52
CA MET A 217 -4.63 1.30 15.93
C MET A 217 -5.28 2.68 16.11
N PRO A 218 -5.74 3.02 17.32
CA PRO A 218 -6.25 4.36 17.62
C PRO A 218 -5.21 5.45 17.31
N GLU A 219 -5.64 6.55 16.70
CA GLU A 219 -4.81 7.74 16.49
C GLU A 219 -4.60 8.49 17.83
N LEU A 220 -3.43 9.11 18.00
CA LEU A 220 -3.14 9.92 19.18
C LEU A 220 -4.00 11.19 19.24
N LYS A 221 -4.41 11.57 20.45
CA LYS A 221 -5.01 12.88 20.75
C LYS A 221 -3.97 13.98 21.00
N ARG A 222 -2.69 13.60 20.99
CA ARG A 222 -1.51 14.46 21.10
C ARG A 222 -0.64 14.31 19.85
N ALA A 223 0.32 15.20 19.66
CA ALA A 223 1.39 14.94 18.71
C ALA A 223 2.21 13.72 19.17
N ALA A 224 2.67 12.92 18.21
CA ALA A 224 3.66 11.88 18.47
C ALA A 224 4.98 12.53 18.92
N ASP A 225 5.63 11.92 19.92
CA ASP A 225 6.83 12.42 20.58
C ASP A 225 8.08 11.70 20.03
N PRO A 226 8.86 12.34 19.13
CA PRO A 226 10.07 11.73 18.59
C PRO A 226 11.20 11.57 19.63
N VAL A 227 11.18 12.32 20.74
CA VAL A 227 12.18 12.20 21.81
C VAL A 227 11.90 10.96 22.65
N HIS A 228 10.62 10.68 22.92
CA HIS A 228 10.23 9.40 23.52
C HIS A 228 10.53 8.23 22.57
N GLY A 229 10.17 8.37 21.30
CA GLY A 229 10.45 7.38 20.25
C GLY A 229 11.93 7.04 20.08
N GLU A 230 12.83 8.02 20.25
CA GLU A 230 14.28 7.80 20.21
C GLU A 230 14.75 6.83 21.31
N LYS A 231 14.23 6.98 22.53
CA LYS A 231 14.58 6.10 23.66
C LYS A 231 14.10 4.69 23.41
N LEU A 232 12.83 4.55 23.01
CA LEU A 232 12.24 3.25 22.67
C LEU A 232 12.99 2.58 21.50
N TYR A 233 13.37 3.36 20.48
CA TYR A 233 14.18 2.86 19.38
C TYR A 233 15.52 2.28 19.86
N ALA A 234 16.22 3.00 20.73
CA ALA A 234 17.50 2.56 21.26
C ALA A 234 17.37 1.25 22.07
N GLU A 235 16.27 1.11 22.82
CA GLU A 235 16.01 -0.05 23.67
C GLU A 235 15.54 -1.28 22.89
N ILE A 236 14.70 -1.07 21.86
CA ILE A 236 13.91 -2.14 21.25
C ILE A 236 14.37 -2.45 19.82
N CYS A 237 14.76 -1.43 19.05
CA CYS A 237 14.93 -1.55 17.60
C CYS A 237 16.42 -1.58 17.18
N ALA A 238 17.26 -0.84 17.89
CA ALA A 238 18.66 -0.60 17.50
C ALA A 238 19.52 -1.88 17.48
N ALA A 239 19.15 -2.92 18.23
CA ALA A 239 19.84 -4.21 18.22
C ALA A 239 19.82 -4.88 16.84
N CYS A 240 18.76 -4.66 16.06
CA CYS A 240 18.61 -5.21 14.70
C CYS A 240 18.91 -4.16 13.63
N HIS A 241 18.32 -2.96 13.76
CA HIS A 241 18.42 -1.92 12.74
C HIS A 241 19.63 -0.99 12.90
N GLY A 242 20.45 -1.18 13.94
CA GLY A 242 21.61 -0.36 14.25
C GLY A 242 21.25 0.95 14.95
N ALA A 243 22.19 1.50 15.73
CA ALA A 243 21.99 2.75 16.47
C ALA A 243 21.67 3.94 15.55
N ASP A 244 22.24 3.94 14.34
CA ASP A 244 22.04 4.97 13.31
C ASP A 244 21.09 4.50 12.21
N GLY A 245 20.27 3.47 12.46
CA GLY A 245 19.25 2.98 11.53
C GLY A 245 19.80 2.43 10.21
N GLN A 246 21.11 2.14 10.16
CA GLN A 246 21.83 1.68 8.97
C GLN A 246 21.54 0.22 8.59
N GLY A 247 20.79 -0.50 9.43
CA GLY A 247 20.52 -1.93 9.24
C GLY A 247 21.74 -2.81 9.46
N LYS A 248 21.60 -4.08 9.06
CA LYS A 248 22.66 -5.09 9.07
C LYS A 248 22.70 -5.77 7.70
N ARG A 249 23.80 -5.57 6.97
CA ARG A 249 24.00 -6.22 5.67
C ARG A 249 24.25 -7.71 5.84
N THR A 250 23.73 -8.51 4.92
CA THR A 250 24.03 -9.95 4.84
C THR A 250 25.46 -10.18 4.35
N GLY A 251 25.91 -9.33 3.43
CA GLY A 251 27.24 -9.35 2.81
C GLY A 251 28.02 -8.05 3.01
N VAL A 252 28.91 -7.77 2.07
CA VAL A 252 29.67 -6.51 2.01
C VAL A 252 29.14 -5.62 0.89
N VAL A 253 29.48 -4.33 0.90
CA VAL A 253 29.10 -3.42 -0.20
C VAL A 253 29.67 -3.93 -1.52
N GLY A 254 28.81 -4.05 -2.53
CA GLY A 254 29.16 -4.45 -3.89
C GLY A 254 28.99 -5.94 -4.20
N ASP A 255 28.51 -6.76 -3.25
CA ASP A 255 28.28 -8.19 -3.48
C ASP A 255 26.81 -8.55 -3.77
N ALA A 256 25.92 -7.53 -3.80
CA ALA A 256 24.50 -7.68 -4.07
C ALA A 256 23.79 -8.71 -3.18
N LYS A 257 24.17 -8.80 -1.90
CA LYS A 257 23.50 -9.67 -0.89
C LYS A 257 22.50 -8.93 0.01
N GLY A 258 22.33 -7.62 -0.19
CA GLY A 258 21.33 -6.84 0.53
C GLY A 258 21.49 -6.86 2.05
N TYR A 259 20.34 -6.92 2.74
CA TYR A 259 20.23 -6.74 4.18
C TYR A 259 19.50 -7.89 4.88
N GLU A 260 20.04 -8.32 6.02
CA GLU A 260 19.35 -9.17 7.00
C GLU A 260 18.32 -8.33 7.77
N PHE A 261 18.74 -7.14 8.22
CA PHE A 261 17.87 -6.12 8.79
C PHE A 261 17.97 -4.85 7.95
N PRO A 262 16.87 -4.36 7.36
CA PRO A 262 16.94 -3.24 6.42
C PRO A 262 17.32 -1.92 7.09
N PRO A 263 17.99 -1.01 6.37
CA PRO A 263 18.19 0.37 6.80
C PRO A 263 16.85 1.11 6.87
N LEU A 264 16.59 1.74 8.00
CA LEU A 264 15.37 2.47 8.28
C LEU A 264 15.42 3.92 7.76
N TRP A 265 16.62 4.49 7.70
CA TRP A 265 16.91 5.81 7.14
C TRP A 265 18.35 5.84 6.60
N GLY A 266 18.81 7.01 6.18
CA GLY A 266 20.10 7.17 5.51
C GLY A 266 20.04 6.88 4.01
N PRO A 267 21.18 6.94 3.31
CA PRO A 267 21.23 6.96 1.85
C PRO A 267 20.75 5.66 1.17
N ASP A 268 20.86 4.52 1.85
CA ASP A 268 20.47 3.20 1.30
C ASP A 268 19.05 2.77 1.74
N SER A 269 18.25 3.71 2.27
CA SER A 269 16.86 3.46 2.64
C SER A 269 15.88 3.98 1.58
N PHE A 270 14.58 3.84 1.83
CA PHE A 270 13.54 4.40 0.98
C PHE A 270 13.51 5.94 1.04
N ASN A 271 13.03 6.57 -0.04
CA ASN A 271 12.99 8.04 -0.12
C ASN A 271 11.78 8.67 0.59
N ASP A 272 11.83 10.00 0.74
CA ASP A 272 10.80 10.77 1.44
C ASP A 272 9.41 10.76 0.77
N GLY A 273 9.30 10.27 -0.45
CA GLY A 273 8.05 10.07 -1.17
C GLY A 273 7.35 8.75 -0.89
N ALA A 274 7.98 7.80 -0.18
CA ALA A 274 7.44 6.47 0.08
C ALA A 274 6.26 6.49 1.07
N GLY A 275 5.36 5.52 0.94
CA GLY A 275 4.22 5.37 1.84
C GLY A 275 4.62 5.13 3.30
N MET A 276 5.76 4.45 3.51
CA MET A 276 6.36 4.21 4.82
C MET A 276 6.92 5.48 5.46
N ASN A 277 7.17 6.56 4.69
CA ASN A 277 7.55 7.87 5.23
C ASN A 277 6.35 8.70 5.74
N ARG A 278 5.28 8.03 6.19
CA ARG A 278 4.08 8.66 6.73
C ARG A 278 3.72 8.05 8.07
N LEU A 279 3.38 8.89 9.03
CA LEU A 279 3.16 8.50 10.43
C LEU A 279 2.13 7.41 10.61
N ILE A 280 0.95 7.53 10.00
CA ILE A 280 -0.10 6.53 10.18
C ILE A 280 0.36 5.19 9.59
N SER A 281 1.01 5.22 8.43
CA SER A 281 1.48 3.98 7.78
C SER A 281 2.58 3.29 8.59
N ALA A 282 3.60 4.05 9.01
CA ALA A 282 4.73 3.52 9.76
C ALA A 282 4.32 3.02 11.14
N ALA A 283 3.51 3.78 11.88
CA ALA A 283 3.11 3.44 13.24
C ALA A 283 2.27 2.15 13.28
N ASN A 284 1.31 2.00 12.36
CA ASN A 284 0.53 0.76 12.25
C ASN A 284 1.41 -0.44 11.84
N PHE A 285 2.33 -0.24 10.90
CA PHE A 285 3.27 -1.30 10.52
C PHE A 285 4.14 -1.75 11.70
N ILE A 286 4.68 -0.78 12.46
CA ILE A 286 5.49 -1.04 13.64
C ILE A 286 4.69 -1.81 14.68
N HIS A 287 3.49 -1.36 15.04
CA HIS A 287 2.67 -2.03 16.04
C HIS A 287 2.31 -3.48 15.66
N ALA A 288 1.98 -3.71 14.39
CA ALA A 288 1.53 -5.03 13.93
C ALA A 288 2.67 -6.02 13.61
N ASN A 289 3.91 -5.53 13.42
CA ASN A 289 4.99 -6.37 12.88
C ASN A 289 6.36 -6.17 13.53
N MET A 290 6.52 -5.19 14.41
CA MET A 290 7.79 -4.91 15.08
C MET A 290 7.62 -4.92 16.61
N PRO A 291 8.58 -5.50 17.36
CA PRO A 291 9.75 -6.25 16.89
C PRO A 291 9.41 -7.49 16.06
N ASN A 292 10.36 -8.01 15.27
CA ASN A 292 10.09 -9.17 14.41
C ASN A 292 9.59 -10.36 15.25
N GLY A 293 8.55 -11.04 14.74
CA GLY A 293 7.90 -12.16 15.43
C GLY A 293 6.54 -11.83 16.08
N VAL A 294 6.14 -10.56 16.09
CA VAL A 294 4.80 -10.14 16.57
C VAL A 294 3.73 -10.20 15.48
N SER A 295 2.48 -10.17 15.92
CA SER A 295 1.28 -10.01 15.08
C SER A 295 0.43 -8.82 15.56
N LEU A 296 -0.61 -8.47 14.80
CA LEU A 296 -1.56 -7.44 15.21
C LEU A 296 -2.39 -7.88 16.44
N GLU A 297 -2.61 -9.18 16.58
CA GLU A 297 -3.37 -9.79 17.68
C GLU A 297 -2.54 -9.93 18.96
N GLU A 298 -1.22 -10.09 18.81
CA GLU A 298 -0.26 -10.21 19.92
C GLU A 298 0.87 -9.18 19.79
N PRO A 299 0.56 -7.87 19.82
CA PRO A 299 1.57 -6.83 19.72
C PRO A 299 2.41 -6.79 21.00
N GLN A 300 3.69 -6.42 20.86
CA GLN A 300 4.59 -6.19 22.01
C GLN A 300 4.71 -4.71 22.37
N LEU A 301 4.37 -3.82 21.44
CA LEU A 301 4.40 -2.38 21.65
C LEU A 301 3.00 -1.88 21.94
N GLU A 302 2.86 -1.05 22.97
CA GLU A 302 1.65 -0.27 23.14
C GLU A 302 1.43 0.66 21.93
N PRO A 303 0.17 0.98 21.56
CA PRO A 303 -0.09 1.82 20.40
C PRO A 303 0.63 3.17 20.43
N GLU A 304 0.72 3.81 21.61
CA GLU A 304 1.40 5.10 21.77
C GLU A 304 2.90 5.02 21.48
N ASP A 305 3.56 3.96 21.91
CA ASP A 305 4.99 3.73 21.69
C ASP A 305 5.28 3.54 20.20
N ALA A 306 4.41 2.82 19.49
CA ALA A 306 4.53 2.65 18.04
C ALA A 306 4.39 3.98 17.27
N TRP A 307 3.51 4.89 17.73
CA TRP A 307 3.40 6.24 17.17
C TRP A 307 4.67 7.07 17.42
N ASP A 308 5.20 7.04 18.64
CA ASP A 308 6.36 7.82 19.04
C ASP A 308 7.63 7.32 18.32
N ILE A 309 7.84 5.99 18.22
CA ILE A 309 8.91 5.38 17.42
C ILE A 309 8.78 5.78 15.94
N ALA A 310 7.57 5.75 15.37
CA ALA A 310 7.33 6.14 13.98
C ALA A 310 7.66 7.62 13.71
N ALA A 311 7.43 8.50 14.69
CA ALA A 311 7.77 9.92 14.61
C ALA A 311 9.29 10.12 14.65
N PHE A 312 9.99 9.41 15.54
CA PHE A 312 11.45 9.41 15.58
C PHE A 312 12.05 8.95 14.24
N PHE A 313 11.60 7.81 13.74
CA PHE A 313 11.98 7.23 12.46
C PHE A 313 11.81 8.18 11.26
N GLN A 314 10.72 8.95 11.23
CA GLN A 314 10.46 9.94 10.17
C GLN A 314 11.25 11.24 10.31
N SER A 315 11.78 11.54 11.50
CA SER A 315 12.63 12.72 11.72
C SER A 315 14.02 12.58 11.10
N LYS A 316 14.42 11.36 10.73
CA LYS A 316 15.76 11.03 10.25
C LYS A 316 15.93 11.31 8.74
N PRO A 317 17.16 11.67 8.30
CA PRO A 317 17.43 12.00 6.91
C PRO A 317 17.31 10.77 6.01
N ARG A 318 16.81 10.96 4.79
CA ARG A 318 16.67 9.94 3.75
C ARG A 318 16.73 10.58 2.36
N PRO A 319 16.85 9.80 1.26
CA PRO A 319 16.88 10.37 -0.08
C PRO A 319 15.62 11.18 -0.38
N ALA A 320 15.78 12.25 -1.17
CA ALA A 320 14.68 13.10 -1.59
C ALA A 320 14.09 12.60 -2.92
N LYS A 321 12.77 12.48 -2.98
CA LYS A 321 12.04 12.15 -4.20
C LYS A 321 11.85 13.42 -5.02
N ALA A 322 12.24 13.37 -6.29
CA ALA A 322 11.95 14.46 -7.21
C ALA A 322 10.44 14.61 -7.46
N ASN A 323 10.00 15.86 -7.64
CA ASN A 323 8.68 16.26 -8.10
C ASN A 323 7.51 15.93 -7.15
N LEU A 324 7.74 15.93 -5.83
CA LEU A 324 6.69 15.68 -4.84
C LEU A 324 5.51 16.66 -4.90
N GLN A 325 5.69 17.86 -5.43
CA GLN A 325 4.61 18.81 -5.67
C GLN A 325 3.57 18.31 -6.67
N ASN A 326 3.90 17.34 -7.52
CA ASN A 326 2.97 16.77 -8.51
C ASN A 326 2.09 15.66 -7.90
N ASP A 327 2.50 15.07 -6.77
CA ASP A 327 1.71 14.05 -6.07
C ASP A 327 0.43 14.66 -5.50
N PHE A 328 -0.68 13.93 -5.61
CA PHE A 328 -2.02 14.33 -5.15
C PHE A 328 -2.51 15.59 -5.85
N PRO A 329 -2.74 15.55 -7.18
CA PRO A 329 -3.22 16.71 -7.94
C PRO A 329 -4.51 17.29 -7.33
N ASN A 330 -5.39 16.43 -6.84
CA ASN A 330 -6.46 16.83 -5.92
C ASN A 330 -5.93 16.88 -4.48
N ARG A 331 -5.62 18.09 -3.98
CA ARG A 331 -5.08 18.28 -2.61
C ARG A 331 -6.04 17.81 -1.51
N LEU A 332 -7.35 17.79 -1.77
CA LEU A 332 -8.36 17.33 -0.82
C LEU A 332 -8.35 15.81 -0.63
N GLU A 333 -7.65 15.07 -1.49
CA GLU A 333 -7.44 13.62 -1.38
C GLU A 333 -6.06 13.25 -0.83
N LYS A 334 -5.22 14.25 -0.56
CA LYS A 334 -3.91 14.03 0.04
C LYS A 334 -4.07 13.45 1.45
N PRO A 335 -3.34 12.39 1.80
CA PRO A 335 -3.33 11.84 3.15
C PRO A 335 -2.98 12.92 4.17
N VAL A 336 -3.71 12.94 5.29
CA VAL A 336 -3.51 13.93 6.36
C VAL A 336 -2.12 13.84 6.99
N ASP A 337 -1.49 12.68 6.90
CA ASP A 337 -0.14 12.37 7.40
C ASP A 337 0.94 12.47 6.31
N ALA A 338 0.66 13.12 5.17
CA ALA A 338 1.65 13.34 4.14
C ALA A 338 2.76 14.30 4.63
N SER A 339 4.00 13.81 4.68
CA SER A 339 5.15 14.52 5.26
C SER A 339 5.64 15.75 4.47
N TYR A 340 5.05 16.03 3.31
CA TYR A 340 5.40 17.13 2.43
C TYR A 340 4.15 17.81 1.86
N GLY A 341 4.25 19.11 1.59
CA GLY A 341 3.21 19.90 0.92
C GLY A 341 3.23 19.78 -0.62
N PRO A 342 2.51 20.64 -1.34
CA PRO A 342 1.51 21.57 -0.81
C PRO A 342 0.32 20.82 -0.20
N TYR A 343 -0.36 21.47 0.75
CA TYR A 343 -1.56 20.98 1.44
C TYR A 343 -2.79 21.75 0.96
N ALA A 344 -3.98 21.21 1.21
CA ALA A 344 -5.23 21.91 0.89
C ALA A 344 -5.64 22.91 1.97
N ASP A 345 -5.17 22.68 3.20
CA ASP A 345 -5.39 23.49 4.38
C ASP A 345 -4.18 24.42 4.66
N SER A 346 -4.26 25.16 5.76
CA SER A 346 -3.22 26.10 6.21
C SER A 346 -2.43 25.60 7.44
N PHE A 347 -2.55 24.33 7.82
CA PHE A 347 -1.81 23.80 8.96
C PHE A 347 -0.32 23.72 8.64
N PRO A 348 0.57 23.95 9.64
CA PRO A 348 2.00 23.77 9.44
C PRO A 348 2.34 22.32 9.05
N ALA A 349 3.34 22.14 8.18
CA ALA A 349 3.83 20.81 7.77
C ALA A 349 4.18 19.91 8.96
N GLN A 350 4.60 20.49 10.09
CA GLN A 350 4.89 19.74 11.31
C GLN A 350 3.65 19.00 11.83
N VAL A 351 2.46 19.59 11.77
CA VAL A 351 1.22 18.93 12.22
C VAL A 351 0.89 17.73 11.33
N HIS A 352 1.13 17.82 10.02
CA HIS A 352 1.00 16.66 9.12
C HIS A 352 2.04 15.56 9.38
N LYS A 353 3.19 15.87 9.98
CA LYS A 353 4.24 14.88 10.28
C LYS A 353 4.00 14.14 11.59
N VAL A 354 3.47 14.80 12.61
CA VAL A 354 3.36 14.23 13.97
C VAL A 354 1.95 14.20 14.54
N GLY A 355 0.96 14.75 13.84
CA GLY A 355 -0.42 14.87 14.34
C GLY A 355 -0.57 15.91 15.45
N PRO A 356 -1.73 15.95 16.14
CA PRO A 356 -2.93 15.16 15.89
C PRO A 356 -3.55 15.46 14.51
N PHE A 357 -4.31 14.52 13.95
CA PHE A 357 -4.86 14.66 12.58
C PHE A 357 -6.34 15.05 12.54
N GLU A 358 -7.03 15.10 13.67
CA GLU A 358 -8.47 15.36 13.74
C GLU A 358 -8.85 16.72 13.14
N GLU A 359 -8.13 17.78 13.50
CA GLU A 359 -8.39 19.14 13.01
C GLU A 359 -8.14 19.26 11.49
N ILE A 360 -7.09 18.59 10.99
CA ILE A 360 -6.82 18.52 9.54
C ILE A 360 -8.01 17.83 8.84
N ARG A 361 -8.48 16.68 9.35
CA ARG A 361 -9.62 15.97 8.75
C ARG A 361 -10.89 16.84 8.76
N ALA A 362 -11.13 17.60 9.84
CA ALA A 362 -12.27 18.50 9.95
C ALA A 362 -12.21 19.63 8.92
N GLU A 363 -11.05 20.27 8.75
CA GLU A 363 -10.90 21.34 7.75
C GLU A 363 -11.01 20.79 6.32
N ILE A 364 -10.38 19.65 6.01
CA ILE A 364 -10.52 19.01 4.69
C ILE A 364 -11.99 18.68 4.38
N LYS A 365 -12.75 18.20 5.37
CA LYS A 365 -14.19 17.94 5.22
C LYS A 365 -14.95 19.22 4.87
N LYS A 366 -14.68 20.32 5.58
CA LYS A 366 -15.29 21.63 5.32
C LYS A 366 -14.94 22.16 3.92
N LEU A 367 -13.68 22.06 3.50
CA LEU A 367 -13.22 22.48 2.17
C LEU A 367 -13.89 21.67 1.05
N LYS A 368 -14.07 20.36 1.23
CA LYS A 368 -14.82 19.51 0.29
C LYS A 368 -16.28 19.95 0.14
N THR A 369 -16.95 20.26 1.26
CA THR A 369 -18.33 20.75 1.22
C THR A 369 -18.47 22.12 0.56
N ALA A 370 -17.45 22.98 0.65
CA ALA A 370 -17.47 24.29 -0.01
C ALA A 370 -17.18 24.25 -1.52
N THR A 371 -16.60 23.14 -2.01
CA THR A 371 -16.21 22.97 -3.42
C THR A 371 -17.28 22.23 -4.24
N ASN A 372 -18.21 21.56 -3.56
CA ASN A 372 -19.40 20.93 -4.14
C ASN A 372 -20.60 21.88 -4.08
#